data_AF-A0A7D5LAW0-F1
#
_entry.id   AF-A0A7D5LAW0-F1
#
_cell.length_a   1.000
_cell.length_b   1.000
_cell.length_c   1.000
_cell.angle_alpha   90.00
_cell.angle_beta   90.00
_cell.angle_gamma   90.00
#
_symmetry.space_group_name_H-M   'P 1'
#
loop_
_entity.id
_entity.type
_entity.pdbx_description
1 polymer ?
#
loop_
_entity_poly.entity_id
_entity_poly.type
_entity_poly.pdbx_seq_one_letter_code
_entity_poly.pdbx_strand_id
1 'polypeptide(L)'
;MLDSTLTVTPTPDGFDLTLAVENAGGDAVELPFSDGQRAEFVAERGDEEVWRWSDDRGFTMALGSEELAPGEAVSYDATFPSPDAGEYEVRAWLTTTDADARAESAATTTLVVE
;
A
#
# COMPACT_ATOMS: atom_id res chain seq x y z
N MET A 1 -0.82 -12.75 -12.90
CA MET A 1 -1.65 -12.70 -11.67
C MET A 1 -0.78 -12.09 -10.62
N LEU A 2 -1.25 -11.05 -9.95
CA LEU A 2 -0.51 -10.42 -8.85
C LEU A 2 -1.07 -10.93 -7.53
N ASP A 3 -0.19 -11.37 -6.66
CA ASP A 3 -0.50 -11.60 -5.26
C ASP A 3 0.02 -10.41 -4.45
N SER A 4 -0.72 -10.01 -3.42
CA SER A 4 -0.29 -8.94 -2.53
C SER A 4 -0.43 -9.33 -1.08
N THR A 5 0.47 -8.77 -0.26
CA THR A 5 0.46 -8.91 1.19
C THR A 5 0.73 -7.55 1.82
N LEU A 6 -0.13 -7.14 2.75
CA LEU A 6 0.09 -5.97 3.58
C LEU A 6 0.59 -6.42 4.96
N THR A 7 1.79 -5.96 5.32
CA THR A 7 2.35 -6.15 6.66
C THR A 7 2.22 -4.85 7.45
N VAL A 8 1.73 -4.95 8.68
CA VAL A 8 1.56 -3.83 9.60
C VAL A 8 2.34 -4.11 10.88
N THR A 9 3.35 -3.29 11.16
CA THR A 9 4.25 -3.45 12.30
C THR A 9 4.08 -2.28 13.26
N PRO A 10 3.61 -2.49 14.49
CA PRO A 10 3.56 -1.43 15.51
C PRO A 10 4.96 -0.90 15.82
N THR A 11 5.07 0.41 15.95
CA THR A 11 6.27 1.13 16.38
C THR A 11 5.92 2.02 17.58
N PRO A 12 6.91 2.55 18.32
CA PRO A 12 6.64 3.48 19.42
C PRO A 12 5.84 4.73 19.01
N ASP A 13 5.94 5.12 17.73
CA ASP A 13 5.35 6.34 17.18
C ASP A 13 4.25 6.05 16.15
N GLY A 14 3.72 4.82 16.05
CA GLY A 14 2.64 4.47 15.11
C GLY A 14 2.79 3.10 14.45
N PHE A 15 2.69 3.04 13.12
CA PHE A 15 2.80 1.79 12.36
C PHE A 15 3.71 1.88 11.11
N ASP A 16 4.65 0.94 11.05
CA ASP A 16 5.34 0.33 9.90
C ASP A 16 4.40 -0.32 8.89
N LEU A 17 4.17 0.23 7.69
CA LEU A 17 3.33 -0.40 6.66
C LEU A 17 4.18 -0.81 5.45
N THR A 18 4.03 -2.07 5.01
CA THR A 18 4.66 -2.55 3.76
C THR A 18 3.65 -3.31 2.91
N LEU A 19 3.39 -2.83 1.70
CA LEU A 19 2.67 -3.55 0.66
C LEU A 19 3.69 -4.28 -0.22
N ALA A 20 3.74 -5.60 -0.13
CA ALA A 20 4.49 -6.45 -1.06
C ALA A 20 3.55 -6.93 -2.18
N VAL A 21 3.99 -6.80 -3.43
CA VAL A 21 3.27 -7.29 -4.60
C VAL A 21 4.19 -8.21 -5.40
N GLU A 22 3.75 -9.43 -5.64
CA GLU A 22 4.47 -10.45 -6.39
C GLU A 22 3.70 -10.82 -7.67
N ASN A 23 4.42 -10.93 -8.79
CA ASN A 23 3.87 -11.59 -9.97
C ASN A 23 3.94 -13.11 -9.83
N ALA A 24 2.90 -13.70 -9.24
CA ALA A 24 2.72 -15.15 -9.12
C ALA A 24 2.30 -15.83 -10.45
N GLY A 25 2.18 -15.06 -11.54
CA GLY A 25 1.84 -15.56 -12.87
C GLY A 25 3.03 -16.13 -13.65
N GLY A 26 2.74 -16.67 -14.83
CA GLY A 26 3.76 -17.20 -15.75
C GLY A 26 4.27 -16.21 -16.80
N ASP A 27 3.63 -15.05 -16.92
CA ASP A 27 3.96 -14.00 -17.89
C ASP A 27 4.32 -12.70 -17.15
N ALA A 28 5.16 -11.87 -17.76
CA ALA A 28 5.48 -10.55 -17.22
C ALA A 28 4.22 -9.66 -17.14
N VAL A 29 4.15 -8.83 -16.10
CA VAL A 29 3.05 -7.88 -15.88
C VAL A 29 3.61 -6.46 -15.96
N GLU A 30 3.04 -5.64 -16.83
CA GLU A 30 3.33 -4.21 -16.88
C GLU A 30 2.40 -3.45 -15.92
N LEU A 31 2.97 -2.52 -15.15
CA LEU A 31 2.28 -1.67 -14.19
C LEU A 31 2.37 -0.22 -14.66
N PRO A 32 1.44 0.27 -15.50
CA PRO A 32 1.42 1.67 -15.90
C PRO A 32 0.86 2.56 -14.78
N PHE A 33 1.39 3.77 -14.61
CA PHE A 33 0.99 4.75 -13.60
C PHE A 33 0.75 6.14 -14.23
N SER A 34 -0.21 6.90 -13.69
CA SER A 34 -0.57 8.24 -14.16
C SER A 34 0.39 9.34 -13.73
N ASP A 35 1.20 9.10 -12.70
CA ASP A 35 2.11 10.05 -12.08
C ASP A 35 3.20 9.30 -11.28
N GLY A 36 3.88 10.00 -10.38
CA GLY A 36 4.92 9.44 -9.51
C GLY A 36 4.42 8.54 -8.37
N GLN A 37 3.11 8.47 -8.11
CA GLN A 37 2.55 7.58 -7.09
C GLN A 37 2.55 6.13 -7.59
N ARG A 38 2.98 5.21 -6.71
CA ARG A 38 3.03 3.76 -7.00
C ARG A 38 2.03 2.95 -6.20
N ALA A 39 1.86 3.33 -4.94
CA ALA A 39 0.91 2.72 -4.02
C ALA A 39 0.19 3.80 -3.21
N GLU A 40 -0.94 3.42 -2.64
CA GLU A 40 -1.69 4.19 -1.67
C GLU A 40 -1.89 3.34 -0.41
N PHE A 41 -1.93 4.02 0.74
CA PHE A 41 -2.24 3.40 2.02
C PHE A 41 -3.30 4.25 2.73
N VAL A 42 -4.28 3.59 3.31
CA VAL A 42 -5.36 4.21 4.08
C VAL A 42 -5.53 3.45 5.39
N ALA A 43 -5.78 4.17 6.47
CA ALA A 43 -6.19 3.59 7.75
C ALA A 43 -7.59 4.08 8.13
N GLU A 44 -8.43 3.12 8.51
CA GLU A 44 -9.81 3.33 8.91
C GLU A 44 -10.01 2.90 10.37
N ARG A 45 -10.84 3.63 11.10
CA ARG A 45 -11.29 3.29 12.45
C ARG A 45 -12.80 3.07 12.41
N GLY A 46 -13.23 1.81 12.34
CA GLY A 46 -14.62 1.50 12.00
C GLY A 46 -14.88 1.90 10.54
N ASP A 47 -15.90 2.72 10.30
CA ASP A 47 -16.26 3.19 8.95
C ASP A 47 -15.65 4.57 8.58
N GLU A 48 -14.75 5.10 9.42
CA GLU A 48 -14.13 6.42 9.22
C GLU A 48 -12.67 6.29 8.78
N GLU A 49 -12.35 6.84 7.60
CA GLU A 49 -10.96 7.08 7.18
C GLU A 49 -10.33 8.14 8.09
N VAL A 50 -9.30 7.74 8.84
CA VAL A 50 -8.59 8.62 9.78
C VAL A 50 -7.23 9.06 9.25
N TRP A 51 -6.73 8.39 8.21
CA TRP A 51 -5.44 8.70 7.60
C TRP A 51 -5.34 8.15 6.18
N ARG A 52 -4.73 8.94 5.30
CA ARG A 52 -4.38 8.59 3.92
C ARG A 52 -2.95 9.04 3.63
N TRP A 53 -2.14 8.14 3.09
CA TRP A 53 -0.71 8.37 2.88
C TRP A 53 -0.40 9.51 1.91
N SER A 54 -1.23 9.67 0.88
CA SER A 54 -1.04 10.68 -0.16
C SER A 54 -1.42 12.11 0.24
N ASP A 55 -2.18 12.32 1.32
CA ASP A 55 -2.74 13.64 1.66
C ASP A 55 -1.68 14.75 1.83
N ASP A 56 -0.52 14.40 2.39
CA ASP A 56 0.60 15.33 2.63
C ASP A 56 1.75 15.19 1.61
N ARG A 57 1.49 14.55 0.46
CA ARG A 57 2.55 14.22 -0.52
C ARG A 57 2.29 14.83 -1.88
N GLY A 58 3.36 15.34 -2.50
CA GLY A 58 3.36 15.77 -3.89
C GLY A 58 3.96 14.70 -4.79
N PHE A 59 3.31 14.42 -5.93
CA PHE A 59 3.80 13.50 -6.94
C PHE A 59 4.14 14.22 -8.24
N THR A 60 5.22 13.80 -8.91
CA THR A 60 5.57 14.34 -10.23
C THR A 60 4.52 13.91 -11.25
N MET A 61 4.01 14.86 -12.03
CA MET A 61 3.08 14.61 -13.13
C MET A 61 3.77 14.00 -14.36
N ALA A 62 4.36 12.83 -14.19
CA ALA A 62 5.03 12.08 -15.24
C ALA A 62 4.51 10.65 -15.28
N LEU A 63 3.99 10.24 -16.44
CA LEU A 63 3.62 8.85 -16.70
C LEU A 63 4.85 7.95 -16.50
N GLY A 64 4.64 6.79 -15.90
CA GLY A 64 5.68 5.80 -15.69
C GLY A 64 5.12 4.40 -15.79
N SER A 65 6.00 3.42 -16.02
CA SER A 65 5.66 2.01 -15.90
C SER A 65 6.75 1.26 -15.16
N GLU A 66 6.36 0.20 -14.47
CA GLU A 66 7.24 -0.81 -13.89
C GLU A 66 6.86 -2.16 -14.51
N GLU A 67 7.82 -3.05 -14.73
CA GLU A 67 7.57 -4.41 -15.19
C GLU A 67 7.93 -5.37 -14.05
N LEU A 68 7.05 -6.34 -13.77
CA LEU A 68 7.33 -7.45 -12.87
C LEU A 68 7.45 -8.73 -13.70
N ALA A 69 8.64 -9.31 -13.75
CA ALA A 69 8.85 -10.63 -14.34
C ALA A 69 8.15 -11.73 -13.51
N PRO A 70 7.93 -12.94 -14.08
CA PRO A 70 7.39 -14.07 -13.32
C PRO A 70 8.22 -14.37 -12.06
N GLY A 71 7.55 -14.37 -10.89
CA GLY A 71 8.16 -14.55 -9.57
C GLY A 71 8.91 -13.33 -9.02
N GLU A 72 8.89 -12.19 -9.73
CA GLU A 72 9.43 -10.93 -9.21
C GLU A 72 8.45 -10.30 -8.23
N ALA A 73 9.00 -9.67 -7.19
CA ALA A 73 8.26 -8.93 -6.20
C ALA A 73 8.83 -7.53 -6.00
N VAL A 74 7.94 -6.57 -5.75
CA VAL A 74 8.24 -5.19 -5.37
C VAL A 74 7.54 -4.88 -4.06
N SER A 75 8.15 -4.02 -3.24
CA SER A 75 7.57 -3.55 -1.99
C SER A 75 7.48 -2.03 -1.98
N TYR A 76 6.38 -1.53 -1.42
CA TYR A 76 6.15 -0.12 -1.17
C TYR A 76 5.90 0.10 0.32
N ASP A 77 6.51 1.13 0.87
CA ASP A 77 6.50 1.39 2.31
C ASP A 77 5.79 2.70 2.65
N ALA A 78 5.13 2.69 3.80
CA ALA A 78 4.49 3.84 4.40
C ALA A 78 4.61 3.81 5.93
N THR A 79 4.50 4.98 6.55
CA THR A 79 4.37 5.11 8.00
C THR A 79 3.05 5.78 8.28
N PHE A 80 2.24 5.19 9.16
CA PHE A 80 1.07 5.81 9.76
C PHE A 80 1.45 6.35 11.16
N PRO A 81 1.81 7.63 11.28
CA PRO A 81 2.41 8.17 12.50
C PRO A 81 1.34 8.61 13.50
N SER A 82 1.65 8.42 14.78
CA SER A 82 0.94 8.95 15.94
C SER A 82 -0.59 8.78 15.94
N PRO A 83 -1.15 7.60 15.58
CA PRO A 83 -2.59 7.38 15.74
C PRO A 83 -2.98 7.37 17.22
N ASP A 84 -4.25 7.68 17.49
CA ASP A 84 -4.82 7.44 18.82
C ASP A 84 -4.79 5.94 19.16
N ALA A 85 -4.83 5.60 20.44
CA ALA A 85 -4.99 4.19 20.83
C ALA A 85 -6.34 3.63 20.31
N GLY A 86 -6.30 2.43 19.74
CA GLY A 86 -7.46 1.81 19.12
C GLY A 86 -7.13 0.74 18.10
N GLU A 87 -8.18 0.11 17.58
CA GLU A 87 -8.13 -0.82 16.45
C GLU A 87 -8.26 -0.06 15.14
N TYR A 88 -7.52 -0.51 14.13
CA TYR A 88 -7.48 0.08 12.79
C TYR A 88 -7.54 -1.03 11.73
N GLU A 89 -8.29 -0.78 10.66
CA GLU A 89 -8.15 -1.50 9.39
C GLU A 89 -7.24 -0.69 8.48
N VAL A 90 -6.13 -1.26 8.05
CA VAL A 90 -5.23 -0.63 7.08
C VAL A 90 -5.44 -1.31 5.73
N ARG A 91 -5.62 -0.51 4.68
CA ARG A 91 -5.73 -0.97 3.30
C ARG A 91 -4.61 -0.37 2.47
N ALA A 92 -4.10 -1.13 1.52
CA ALA A 92 -3.07 -0.68 0.61
C ALA A 92 -3.27 -1.27 -0.78
N TRP A 93 -3.02 -0.48 -1.83
CA TRP A 93 -3.16 -0.92 -3.21
C TRP A 93 -2.18 -0.24 -4.15
N LEU A 94 -1.90 -0.86 -5.30
CA LEU A 94 -1.20 -0.22 -6.41
C LEU A 94 -2.08 0.84 -7.08
N THR A 95 -1.51 2.01 -7.37
CA THR A 95 -2.18 3.08 -8.11
C THR A 95 -2.05 2.91 -9.63
N THR A 96 -1.79 1.67 -10.09
CA THR A 96 -1.67 1.39 -11.52
C THR A 96 -2.98 1.66 -12.26
N THR A 97 -2.87 2.16 -13.49
CA THR A 97 -4.02 2.43 -14.35
C THR A 97 -4.52 1.20 -15.09
N ASP A 98 -3.77 0.09 -15.08
CA ASP A 98 -4.23 -1.16 -15.67
C ASP A 98 -5.19 -1.89 -14.72
N ALA A 99 -6.39 -2.13 -15.23
CA ALA A 99 -7.46 -2.82 -14.51
C ALA A 99 -7.14 -4.29 -14.22
N ASP A 100 -6.33 -4.94 -15.06
CA ASP A 100 -5.95 -6.34 -14.94
C ASP A 100 -4.74 -6.54 -14.02
N ALA A 101 -4.02 -5.45 -13.71
CA ALA A 101 -2.86 -5.45 -12.81
C ALA A 101 -3.20 -4.90 -11.40
N ARG A 102 -4.43 -5.10 -10.93
CA ARG A 102 -4.83 -4.68 -9.58
C ARG A 102 -4.23 -5.59 -8.52
N ALA A 103 -3.62 -4.98 -7.51
CA ALA A 103 -3.16 -5.63 -6.30
C ALA A 103 -3.56 -4.76 -5.10
N GLU A 104 -4.31 -5.35 -4.17
CA GLU A 104 -4.84 -4.69 -2.97
C GLU A 104 -4.83 -5.68 -1.80
N SER A 105 -4.48 -5.19 -0.62
CA SER A 105 -4.51 -5.97 0.61
C SER A 105 -4.96 -5.12 1.78
N ALA A 106 -5.56 -5.79 2.76
CA ALA A 106 -5.99 -5.18 4.02
C ALA A 106 -5.42 -5.98 5.21
N ALA A 107 -5.17 -5.28 6.32
CA ALA A 107 -4.72 -5.87 7.56
C ALA A 107 -5.27 -5.09 8.75
N THR A 108 -5.73 -5.79 9.79
CA THR A 108 -6.18 -5.18 11.04
C THR A 108 -5.02 -5.11 12.04
N THR A 109 -4.89 -3.99 12.73
CA THR A 109 -3.90 -3.79 13.79
C THR A 109 -4.51 -3.04 14.98
N THR A 110 -3.84 -3.07 16.13
CA THR A 110 -4.25 -2.31 17.32
C THR A 110 -3.06 -1.58 17.90
N LEU A 111 -3.22 -0.29 18.15
CA LEU A 111 -2.28 0.49 18.96
C LEU A 111 -2.76 0.48 20.41
N VAL A 112 -1.88 0.03 21.31
CA VAL A 112 -2.07 0.13 22.75
C VAL A 112 -1.15 1.21 23.31
N VAL A 113 -1.67 2.07 24.19
CA VAL A 113 -0.83 2.97 25.01
C VAL A 113 -0.36 2.21 26.23
N GLU A 114 0.95 2.22 26.48
CA GLU A 114 1.55 1.65 27.70
C GLU A 114 1.28 2.49 28.95
#